data_AF-A0A381ZQL7-F1
#
_entry.id   AF-A0A381ZQL7-F1
#
_cell.length_a   1.000
_cell.length_b   1.000
_cell.length_c   1.000
_cell.angle_alpha   90.00
_cell.angle_beta   90.00
_cell.angle_gamma   90.00
#
_symmetry.space_group_name_H-M   'P 1'
#
loop_
_entity.id
_entity.type
_entity.pdbx_description
1 polymer ?
#
loop_
_entity_poly.entity_id
_entity_poly.type
_entity_poly.pdbx_seq_one_letter_code
_entity_poly.pdbx_strand_id
1 'polypeptide(L)'
;EINTNQEGEYEFPWLEIYVTITNDMVQSWDFVTITAEIPDNWEFEAEPFLQLYAETEILVKVRPPLHTEMGEYKIRLNLTDRNGFAAGNGEITVNVPQYHGVSISAEQIGSEVKIGITNTGNGKDQFKLTKDLEEGLTLYLTETYFEMDAFSSITITALGMETNISKEYNARFTVQSIDNENITAEVILEVINIENVDQGSNWIVSIFLATIGMIGIVYFIYQRRIQ
;
A
#
# COMPACT_ATOMS: atom_id res chain seq x y z
N GLU A 1 10.69 -0.95 9.09
CA GLU A 1 9.90 0.25 9.45
C GLU A 1 9.89 1.17 8.23
N ILE A 2 8.76 1.80 7.91
CA ILE A 2 8.63 2.70 6.76
C ILE A 2 9.10 4.09 7.20
N ASN A 3 9.85 4.78 6.34
CA ASN A 3 10.36 6.12 6.59
C ASN A 3 9.56 7.16 5.81
N THR A 4 9.76 8.42 6.17
CA THR A 4 9.31 9.57 5.38
C THR A 4 10.52 10.15 4.64
N ASN A 5 10.41 10.32 3.33
CA ASN A 5 11.44 10.91 2.50
C ASN A 5 11.50 12.45 2.69
N GLN A 6 12.41 13.11 1.97
CA GLN A 6 12.58 14.57 2.07
C GLN A 6 11.37 15.38 1.56
N GLU A 7 10.52 14.75 0.74
CA GLU A 7 9.31 15.34 0.16
C GLU A 7 8.07 15.13 1.04
N GLY A 8 8.20 14.39 2.14
CA GLY A 8 7.09 14.07 3.05
C GLY A 8 6.32 12.80 2.67
N GLU A 9 6.75 12.07 1.64
CA GLU A 9 6.13 10.82 1.21
C GLU A 9 6.71 9.63 1.96
N TYR A 10 5.92 8.57 2.11
CA TYR A 10 6.38 7.34 2.74
C TYR A 10 7.26 6.53 1.78
N GLU A 11 8.30 5.88 2.29
CA GLU A 11 9.18 4.99 1.51
C GLU A 11 9.76 3.86 2.37
N PHE A 12 10.10 2.73 1.74
CA PHE A 12 10.90 1.72 2.41
C PHE A 12 12.35 2.22 2.57
N PRO A 13 13.01 1.95 3.71
CA PRO A 13 14.44 2.20 3.83
C PRO A 13 15.23 1.29 2.90
N TRP A 14 16.47 1.68 2.61
CA TRP A 14 17.44 0.81 1.97
C TRP A 14 17.65 -0.47 2.78
N LEU A 15 17.56 -1.60 2.10
CA LEU A 15 17.89 -2.91 2.63
C LEU A 15 19.36 -3.18 2.31
N GLU A 16 20.19 -3.14 3.35
CA GLU A 16 21.64 -3.31 3.27
C GLU A 16 22.01 -4.80 3.42
N ILE A 17 22.67 -5.37 2.41
CA ILE A 17 22.99 -6.79 2.31
C ILE A 17 24.48 -6.95 2.01
N TYR A 18 25.18 -7.75 2.82
CA TYR A 18 26.56 -8.14 2.53
C TYR A 18 26.58 -9.37 1.63
N VAL A 19 27.25 -9.26 0.49
CA VAL A 19 27.44 -10.33 -0.49
C VAL A 19 28.89 -10.77 -0.46
N THR A 20 29.12 -12.07 -0.29
CA THR A 20 30.46 -12.66 -0.36
C THR A 20 30.78 -13.07 -1.79
N ILE A 21 31.84 -12.51 -2.35
CA ILE A 21 32.35 -12.82 -3.70
C ILE A 21 33.56 -13.74 -3.56
N THR A 22 33.42 -14.96 -4.07
CA THR A 22 34.47 -15.99 -4.06
C THR A 22 35.12 -16.09 -5.43
N ASN A 23 36.45 -16.19 -5.47
CA ASN A 23 37.17 -16.35 -6.72
C ASN A 23 37.61 -17.82 -6.93
N ASP A 24 37.24 -18.40 -8.06
CA ASP A 24 37.68 -19.74 -8.45
C ASP A 24 39.20 -19.79 -8.75
N MET A 25 39.78 -18.67 -9.19
CA MET A 25 41.21 -18.52 -9.43
C MET A 25 41.69 -17.13 -9.00
N VAL A 26 42.50 -17.03 -7.94
CA VAL A 26 43.00 -15.76 -7.40
C VAL A 26 43.69 -14.91 -8.47
N GLN A 27 42.96 -13.95 -9.03
CA GLN A 27 43.49 -12.87 -9.87
C GLN A 27 43.34 -11.55 -9.10
N SER A 28 44.40 -11.19 -8.38
CA SER A 28 44.41 -10.08 -7.41
C SER A 28 44.57 -8.72 -8.07
N TRP A 29 43.62 -8.28 -8.90
CA TRP A 29 43.53 -6.89 -9.38
C TRP A 29 42.29 -6.63 -10.23
N ASP A 30 41.34 -7.56 -10.34
CA ASP A 30 40.17 -7.33 -11.20
C ASP A 30 39.19 -6.34 -10.57
N PHE A 31 38.85 -5.33 -11.37
CA PHE A 31 37.80 -4.39 -11.03
C PHE A 31 36.48 -5.01 -11.45
N VAL A 32 35.56 -5.12 -10.50
CA VAL A 32 34.30 -5.84 -10.68
C VAL A 32 33.15 -4.89 -10.38
N THR A 33 32.10 -5.00 -11.19
CA THR A 33 30.84 -4.30 -11.00
C THR A 33 29.74 -5.33 -10.75
N ILE A 34 28.82 -5.00 -9.83
CA ILE A 34 27.64 -5.82 -9.54
C ILE A 34 26.44 -5.14 -10.18
N THR A 35 25.66 -5.90 -10.93
CA THR A 35 24.35 -5.49 -11.42
C THR A 35 23.30 -6.48 -10.93
N ALA A 36 22.05 -6.05 -10.86
CA ALA A 36 20.96 -6.86 -10.36
C ALA A 36 19.80 -6.93 -11.35
N GLU A 37 19.21 -8.11 -11.49
CA GLU A 37 17.93 -8.31 -12.19
C GLU A 37 16.79 -8.00 -11.21
N ILE A 38 16.48 -6.70 -11.05
CA ILE A 38 15.44 -6.23 -10.13
C ILE A 38 14.09 -6.04 -10.84
N PRO A 39 12.95 -6.18 -10.13
CA PRO A 39 11.64 -5.82 -10.66
C PRO A 39 11.53 -4.34 -11.02
N ASP A 40 10.51 -4.00 -11.82
CA ASP A 40 10.27 -2.62 -12.25
C ASP A 40 10.12 -1.67 -11.05
N ASN A 41 10.74 -0.49 -11.17
CA ASN A 41 10.73 0.59 -10.16
C ASN A 41 11.37 0.24 -8.81
N TRP A 42 12.06 -0.90 -8.70
CA TRP A 42 12.98 -1.13 -7.60
C TRP A 42 14.27 -0.37 -7.85
N GLU A 43 14.97 -0.07 -6.76
CA GLU A 43 16.28 0.54 -6.82
C GLU A 43 17.35 -0.41 -6.27
N PHE A 44 18.52 -0.35 -6.90
CA PHE A 44 19.68 -1.16 -6.54
C PHE A 44 20.93 -0.29 -6.59
N GLU A 45 21.73 -0.36 -5.52
CA GLU A 45 23.03 0.28 -5.46
C GLU A 45 24.09 -0.75 -5.07
N ALA A 46 25.18 -0.76 -5.83
CA ALA A 46 26.39 -1.48 -5.48
C ALA A 46 27.59 -0.69 -5.97
N GLU A 47 28.56 -0.47 -5.09
CA GLU A 47 29.80 0.19 -5.46
C GLU A 47 30.71 -0.79 -6.21
N PRO A 48 31.36 -0.36 -7.31
CA PRO A 48 32.41 -1.15 -7.93
C PRO A 48 33.57 -1.38 -6.95
N PHE A 49 34.24 -2.52 -7.07
CA PHE A 49 35.29 -2.91 -6.13
C PHE A 49 36.45 -3.62 -6.82
N LEU A 50 37.59 -3.69 -6.12
CA LEU A 50 38.73 -4.48 -6.55
C LEU A 50 38.69 -5.84 -5.83
N GLN A 51 38.67 -6.93 -6.60
CA GLN A 51 38.81 -8.28 -6.05
C GLN A 51 40.29 -8.56 -5.77
N LEU A 52 40.72 -8.31 -4.53
CA LEU A 52 42.12 -8.49 -4.12
C LEU A 52 42.40 -9.87 -3.52
N TYR A 53 41.36 -10.48 -2.92
CA TYR A 53 41.47 -11.70 -2.12
C TYR A 53 40.65 -12.86 -2.71
N ALA A 54 40.81 -14.05 -2.13
CA ALA A 54 39.99 -15.21 -2.48
C ALA A 54 38.51 -14.98 -2.19
N GLU A 55 38.22 -14.25 -1.11
CA GLU A 55 36.87 -13.86 -0.69
C GLU A 55 36.85 -12.36 -0.43
N THR A 56 35.82 -11.66 -0.90
CA THR A 56 35.61 -10.24 -0.63
C THR A 56 34.14 -10.01 -0.29
N GLU A 57 33.88 -9.31 0.81
CA GLU A 57 32.52 -8.94 1.21
C GLU A 57 32.21 -7.55 0.68
N ILE A 58 31.08 -7.42 -0.02
CA ILE A 58 30.62 -6.18 -0.62
C ILE A 58 29.22 -5.86 -0.11
N LEU A 59 29.02 -4.62 0.30
CA LEU A 59 27.70 -4.12 0.64
C LEU A 59 26.94 -3.79 -0.66
N VAL A 60 25.78 -4.39 -0.82
CA VAL A 60 24.78 -4.01 -1.82
C VAL A 60 23.55 -3.47 -1.11
N LYS A 61 22.83 -2.56 -1.76
CA LYS A 61 21.61 -1.97 -1.23
C LYS A 61 20.47 -2.19 -2.21
N VAL A 62 19.32 -2.55 -1.68
CA VAL A 62 18.09 -2.75 -2.45
C VAL A 62 16.97 -1.95 -1.80
N ARG A 63 16.15 -1.28 -2.60
CA ARG A 63 14.99 -0.57 -2.09
C ARG A 63 13.76 -0.88 -2.95
N PRO A 64 12.76 -1.60 -2.41
CA PRO A 64 11.49 -1.79 -3.10
C PRO A 64 10.62 -0.53 -3.02
N PRO A 65 9.76 -0.26 -4.01
CA PRO A 65 8.73 0.77 -3.91
C PRO A 65 7.66 0.35 -2.90
N LEU A 66 6.93 1.32 -2.32
CA LEU A 66 5.87 1.03 -1.33
C LEU A 66 4.75 0.11 -1.84
N HIS A 67 4.49 0.16 -3.14
CA HIS A 67 3.44 -0.64 -3.78
C HIS A 67 3.90 -2.08 -4.09
N THR A 68 4.94 -2.54 -3.41
CA THR A 68 5.44 -3.91 -3.48
C THR A 68 4.75 -4.77 -2.44
N GLU A 69 4.10 -5.84 -2.88
CA GLU A 69 3.48 -6.83 -1.99
C GLU A 69 4.50 -7.41 -1.00
N MET A 70 4.06 -7.67 0.22
CA MET A 70 4.90 -8.33 1.23
C MET A 70 5.36 -9.72 0.75
N GLY A 71 6.54 -10.14 1.20
CA GLY A 71 7.04 -11.47 0.93
C GLY A 71 8.51 -11.53 0.56
N GLU A 72 8.91 -12.70 0.08
CA GLU A 72 10.29 -13.02 -0.29
C GLU A 72 10.50 -12.81 -1.79
N TYR A 73 11.51 -12.02 -2.14
CA TYR A 73 11.92 -11.74 -3.51
C TYR A 73 13.34 -12.19 -3.75
N LYS A 74 13.53 -12.99 -4.80
CA LYS A 74 14.85 -13.46 -5.23
C LYS A 74 15.38 -12.55 -6.32
N ILE A 75 16.54 -11.97 -6.09
CA ILE A 75 17.19 -11.04 -7.02
C ILE A 75 18.50 -11.68 -7.48
N ARG A 76 18.62 -11.86 -8.79
CA ARG A 76 19.88 -12.36 -9.37
C ARG A 76 20.89 -11.23 -9.45
N LEU A 77 22.11 -11.53 -9.07
CA LEU A 77 23.26 -10.65 -9.21
C LEU A 77 24.14 -11.16 -10.34
N ASN A 78 24.60 -10.24 -11.18
CA ASN A 78 25.53 -10.49 -12.27
C ASN A 78 26.79 -9.65 -12.06
N LEU A 79 27.95 -10.31 -12.08
CA LEU A 79 29.25 -9.70 -11.95
C LEU A 79 29.83 -9.46 -13.34
N THR A 80 30.34 -8.25 -13.57
CA THR A 80 31.03 -7.90 -14.81
C THR A 80 32.43 -7.40 -14.50
N ASP A 81 33.42 -7.89 -15.24
CA ASP A 81 34.82 -7.46 -15.12
C ASP A 81 35.04 -6.04 -15.68
N ARG A 82 36.28 -5.55 -15.54
CA ARG A 82 36.72 -4.25 -16.07
C ARG A 82 36.53 -4.06 -17.58
N ASN A 83 36.43 -5.16 -18.33
CA ASN A 83 36.33 -5.15 -19.79
C ASN A 83 34.88 -5.33 -20.27
N GLY A 84 33.92 -5.49 -19.36
CA GLY A 84 32.52 -5.74 -19.71
C GLY A 84 32.18 -7.22 -19.90
N PHE A 85 33.06 -8.16 -19.55
CA PHE A 85 32.80 -9.59 -19.64
C PHE A 85 32.17 -10.14 -18.36
N ALA A 86 31.31 -11.14 -18.50
CA ALA A 86 30.70 -11.83 -17.37
C ALA A 86 31.77 -12.50 -16.50
N ALA A 87 31.81 -12.13 -15.23
CA ALA A 87 32.79 -12.60 -14.24
C ALA A 87 32.18 -13.58 -13.23
N GLY A 88 30.85 -13.65 -13.13
CA GLY A 88 30.14 -14.54 -12.22
C GLY A 88 28.69 -14.13 -11.99
N ASN A 89 27.97 -14.93 -11.23
CA ASN A 89 26.59 -14.66 -10.86
C ASN A 89 26.28 -15.16 -9.43
N GLY A 90 25.16 -14.69 -8.88
CA GLY A 90 24.69 -15.06 -7.57
C GLY A 90 23.21 -14.70 -7.38
N GLU A 91 22.70 -14.93 -6.17
CA GLU A 91 21.33 -14.58 -5.80
C GLU A 91 21.33 -14.01 -4.38
N ILE A 92 20.57 -12.93 -4.19
CA ILE A 92 20.20 -12.44 -2.86
C ILE A 92 18.70 -12.62 -2.66
N THR A 93 18.31 -12.75 -1.41
CA THR A 93 16.91 -12.86 -0.99
C THR A 93 16.53 -11.61 -0.21
N VAL A 94 15.51 -10.91 -0.69
CA VAL A 94 15.00 -9.68 -0.10
C VAL A 94 13.63 -9.96 0.48
N ASN A 95 13.47 -9.70 1.78
CA ASN A 95 12.19 -9.82 2.47
C ASN A 95 11.54 -8.45 2.60
N VAL A 96 10.40 -8.27 1.93
CA VAL A 96 9.57 -7.07 2.02
C VAL A 96 8.61 -7.25 3.20
N PRO A 97 8.74 -6.46 4.28
CA PRO A 97 7.87 -6.58 5.44
C PRO A 97 6.45 -6.09 5.13
N GLN A 98 5.47 -6.61 5.86
CA GLN A 98 4.09 -6.14 5.80
C GLN A 98 3.94 -4.79 6.50
N TYR A 99 3.17 -3.91 5.87
CA TYR A 99 2.54 -2.77 6.51
C TYR A 99 1.03 -2.80 6.23
N HIS A 100 0.28 -2.29 7.19
CA HIS A 100 -1.18 -2.27 7.16
C HIS A 100 -1.66 -0.86 6.84
N GLY A 101 -2.75 -0.76 6.10
CA GLY A 101 -3.35 0.52 5.75
C GLY A 101 -4.74 0.33 5.17
N VAL A 102 -5.62 1.30 5.40
CA VAL A 102 -6.97 1.28 4.86
C VAL A 102 -7.43 2.70 4.55
N SER A 103 -8.20 2.84 3.48
CA SER A 103 -8.93 4.07 3.17
C SER A 103 -10.41 3.76 2.98
N ILE A 104 -11.25 4.75 3.29
CA ILE A 104 -12.70 4.66 3.17
C ILE A 104 -13.25 5.93 2.52
N SER A 105 -14.22 5.76 1.64
CA SER A 105 -15.04 6.82 1.05
C SER A 105 -16.50 6.39 1.08
N ALA A 106 -17.42 7.36 1.07
CA ALA A 106 -18.85 7.08 0.98
C ALA A 106 -19.53 8.11 0.07
N GLU A 107 -20.49 7.65 -0.72
CA GLU A 107 -21.34 8.52 -1.53
C GLU A 107 -22.79 8.02 -1.52
N GLN A 108 -23.74 8.95 -1.62
CA GLN A 108 -25.15 8.61 -1.79
C GLN A 108 -25.48 8.63 -3.29
N ILE A 109 -26.08 7.54 -3.79
CA ILE A 109 -26.63 7.43 -5.14
C ILE A 109 -28.10 7.06 -5.04
N GLY A 110 -28.99 8.03 -5.25
CA GLY A 110 -30.41 7.80 -5.04
C GLY A 110 -30.71 7.45 -3.58
N SER A 111 -31.47 6.38 -3.36
CA SER A 111 -31.78 5.86 -2.02
C SER A 111 -30.72 4.89 -1.46
N GLU A 112 -29.60 4.70 -2.16
CA GLU A 112 -28.51 3.83 -1.73
C GLU A 112 -27.31 4.64 -1.27
N VAL A 113 -26.57 4.11 -0.30
CA VAL A 113 -25.25 4.63 0.07
C VAL A 113 -24.20 3.61 -0.36
N LYS A 114 -23.21 4.05 -1.15
CA LYS A 114 -22.07 3.25 -1.59
C LYS A 114 -20.87 3.61 -0.74
N ILE A 115 -20.20 2.60 -0.19
CA ILE A 115 -19.05 2.75 0.70
C ILE A 115 -17.86 2.07 0.02
N GLY A 116 -16.91 2.87 -0.43
CA GLY A 116 -15.67 2.39 -1.04
C GLY A 116 -14.62 2.16 0.03
N ILE A 117 -13.99 1.00 0.00
CA ILE A 117 -12.93 0.63 0.94
C ILE A 117 -11.76 0.12 0.11
N THR A 118 -10.56 0.61 0.42
CA THR A 118 -9.33 0.15 -0.23
C THR A 118 -8.34 -0.29 0.84
N ASN A 119 -7.80 -1.49 0.68
CA ASN A 119 -6.64 -1.94 1.44
C ASN A 119 -5.43 -1.20 0.90
N THR A 120 -4.90 -0.22 1.63
CA THR A 120 -3.69 0.51 1.21
C THR A 120 -2.42 -0.14 1.75
N GLY A 121 -2.55 -1.24 2.50
CA GLY A 121 -1.42 -2.07 2.94
C GLY A 121 -0.88 -2.94 1.81
N ASN A 122 0.36 -3.37 1.96
CA ASN A 122 1.02 -4.25 1.00
C ASN A 122 0.85 -5.75 1.27
N GLY A 123 -0.03 -6.10 2.21
CA GLY A 123 -0.36 -7.48 2.52
C GLY A 123 -1.85 -7.70 2.54
N LYS A 124 -2.22 -8.97 2.53
CA LYS A 124 -3.59 -9.40 2.76
C LYS A 124 -4.01 -9.04 4.19
N ASP A 125 -5.25 -8.60 4.37
CA ASP A 125 -5.79 -8.17 5.66
C ASP A 125 -7.31 -8.45 5.73
N GLN A 126 -7.82 -8.50 6.95
CA GLN A 126 -9.25 -8.65 7.23
C GLN A 126 -9.79 -7.37 7.85
N PHE A 127 -10.91 -6.89 7.35
CA PHE A 127 -11.50 -5.62 7.77
C PHE A 127 -12.89 -5.80 8.36
N LYS A 128 -13.19 -4.95 9.33
CA LYS A 128 -14.52 -4.79 9.91
C LYS A 128 -15.05 -3.40 9.59
N LEU A 129 -16.21 -3.33 8.94
CA LEU A 129 -16.98 -2.11 8.72
C LEU A 129 -18.08 -1.98 9.78
N THR A 130 -18.08 -0.85 10.48
CA THR A 130 -19.14 -0.44 11.41
C THR A 130 -19.77 0.87 10.95
N LYS A 131 -20.96 1.16 11.49
CA LYS A 131 -21.66 2.41 11.27
C LYS A 131 -22.19 2.96 12.58
N ASP A 132 -22.28 4.28 12.65
CA ASP A 132 -22.97 5.03 13.69
C ASP A 132 -23.89 6.05 12.99
N LEU A 133 -25.17 6.01 13.33
CA LEU A 133 -26.23 6.72 12.60
C LEU A 133 -26.94 7.71 13.52
N GLU A 134 -27.25 8.88 12.99
CA GLU A 134 -28.11 9.85 13.70
C GLU A 134 -29.51 9.27 13.99
N GLU A 135 -30.11 9.67 15.11
CA GLU A 135 -31.46 9.24 15.47
C GLU A 135 -32.48 9.59 14.37
N GLY A 136 -33.25 8.57 13.96
CA GLY A 136 -34.23 8.68 12.88
C GLY A 136 -33.70 8.30 11.50
N LEU A 137 -32.41 7.94 11.36
CA LEU A 137 -31.86 7.31 10.16
C LEU A 137 -31.70 5.81 10.37
N THR A 138 -32.29 5.02 9.48
CA THR A 138 -32.01 3.58 9.38
C THR A 138 -31.22 3.32 8.09
N LEU A 139 -30.15 2.52 8.20
CA LEU A 139 -29.40 1.97 7.06
C LEU A 139 -28.97 0.54 7.42
N TYR A 140 -28.84 -0.35 6.45
CA TYR A 140 -28.39 -1.74 6.61
C TYR A 140 -27.21 -2.02 5.69
N LEU A 141 -26.09 -2.49 6.23
CA LEU A 141 -24.89 -2.82 5.44
C LEU A 141 -25.07 -4.22 4.84
N THR A 142 -24.77 -4.40 3.56
CA THR A 142 -24.78 -5.73 2.93
C THR A 142 -23.69 -6.64 3.46
N GLU A 143 -22.60 -6.05 3.95
CA GLU A 143 -21.43 -6.77 4.46
C GLU A 143 -20.75 -5.92 5.55
N THR A 144 -20.19 -6.60 6.56
CA THR A 144 -19.53 -5.94 7.70
C THR A 144 -18.15 -6.53 8.01
N TYR A 145 -17.85 -7.72 7.52
CA TYR A 145 -16.57 -8.40 7.66
C TYR A 145 -16.18 -8.93 6.30
N PHE A 146 -14.97 -8.60 5.84
CA PHE A 146 -14.48 -8.97 4.52
C PHE A 146 -12.96 -9.05 4.54
N GLU A 147 -12.42 -9.84 3.63
CA GLU A 147 -10.99 -10.06 3.46
C GLU A 147 -10.55 -9.43 2.14
N MET A 148 -9.39 -8.77 2.15
CA MET A 148 -8.89 -8.02 1.00
C MET A 148 -7.43 -8.34 0.75
N ASP A 149 -7.10 -8.59 -0.52
CA ASP A 149 -5.71 -8.67 -0.96
C ASP A 149 -5.04 -7.28 -0.90
N ALA A 150 -3.71 -7.27 -0.97
CA ALA A 150 -2.94 -6.02 -0.99
C ALA A 150 -3.42 -5.10 -2.11
N PHE A 151 -3.54 -3.80 -1.82
CA PHE A 151 -3.92 -2.75 -2.79
C PHE A 151 -5.27 -2.94 -3.50
N SER A 152 -6.12 -3.85 -3.02
CA SER A 152 -7.44 -4.11 -3.59
C SER A 152 -8.50 -3.15 -3.06
N SER A 153 -9.62 -3.03 -3.78
CA SER A 153 -10.77 -2.21 -3.39
C SER A 153 -12.07 -3.01 -3.44
N ILE A 154 -12.99 -2.72 -2.53
CA ILE A 154 -14.35 -3.25 -2.50
C ILE A 154 -15.36 -2.11 -2.35
N THR A 155 -16.57 -2.31 -2.86
CA THR A 155 -17.71 -1.40 -2.62
C THR A 155 -18.80 -2.14 -1.86
N ILE A 156 -19.13 -1.65 -0.67
CA ILE A 156 -20.23 -2.14 0.16
C ILE A 156 -21.42 -1.22 -0.02
N THR A 157 -22.61 -1.79 -0.18
CA THR A 157 -23.84 -1.02 -0.31
C THR A 157 -24.57 -0.99 1.03
N ALA A 158 -25.05 0.19 1.43
CA ALA A 158 -26.01 0.33 2.51
C ALA A 158 -27.41 0.60 1.94
N LEU A 159 -28.40 -0.18 2.42
CA LEU A 159 -29.79 -0.18 1.97
C LEU A 159 -30.74 0.27 3.08
N GLY A 160 -31.96 0.63 2.72
CA GLY A 160 -33.06 0.86 3.68
C GLY A 160 -33.03 2.21 4.36
N MET A 161 -32.85 3.28 3.57
CA MET A 161 -32.88 4.68 4.00
C MET A 161 -34.30 5.09 4.41
N GLU A 162 -34.68 4.80 5.65
CA GLU A 162 -35.88 5.36 6.28
C GLU A 162 -35.47 6.60 7.06
N THR A 163 -36.05 7.75 6.71
CA THR A 163 -35.89 9.00 7.46
C THR A 163 -37.26 9.54 7.88
N ASN A 164 -37.31 10.21 9.03
CA ASN A 164 -38.54 10.75 9.58
C ASN A 164 -38.86 12.20 9.15
N ILE A 165 -37.96 12.92 8.45
CA ILE A 165 -38.08 14.37 8.18
C ILE A 165 -37.27 14.80 6.93
N SER A 166 -37.65 15.94 6.33
CA SER A 166 -36.98 16.69 5.26
C SER A 166 -35.67 17.39 5.69
N LYS A 167 -34.82 16.71 6.47
CA LYS A 167 -33.51 17.21 6.93
C LYS A 167 -32.40 16.29 6.45
N GLU A 168 -31.16 16.77 6.54
CA GLU A 168 -29.95 16.00 6.30
C GLU A 168 -29.60 15.21 7.57
N TYR A 169 -29.10 13.99 7.42
CA TYR A 169 -28.69 13.10 8.51
C TYR A 169 -27.22 12.75 8.38
N ASN A 170 -26.49 12.71 9.48
CA ASN A 170 -25.11 12.23 9.46
C ASN A 170 -25.05 10.70 9.62
N ALA A 171 -24.39 10.03 8.67
CA ALA A 171 -24.00 8.63 8.74
C ALA A 171 -22.48 8.52 8.83
N ARG A 172 -21.98 8.01 9.95
CA ARG A 172 -20.56 7.75 10.18
C ARG A 172 -20.26 6.29 9.86
N PHE A 173 -19.26 6.05 9.03
CA PHE A 173 -18.75 4.73 8.72
C PHE A 173 -17.30 4.62 9.17
N THR A 174 -16.97 3.51 9.84
CA THR A 174 -15.62 3.25 10.33
C THR A 174 -15.18 1.88 9.84
N VAL A 175 -14.03 1.82 9.19
CA VAL A 175 -13.38 0.56 8.81
C VAL A 175 -12.14 0.36 9.68
N GLN A 176 -11.98 -0.84 10.22
CA GLN A 176 -10.87 -1.21 11.08
C GLN A 176 -10.23 -2.51 10.59
N SER A 177 -8.89 -2.57 10.55
CA SER A 177 -8.18 -3.84 10.36
C SER A 177 -8.33 -4.72 11.59
N ILE A 178 -8.60 -6.00 11.36
CA ILE A 178 -8.68 -7.03 12.39
C ILE A 178 -7.29 -7.53 12.76
N ASP A 179 -6.39 -7.62 11.77
CA ASP A 179 -5.02 -8.07 11.99
C ASP A 179 -4.16 -7.00 12.70
N ASN A 180 -4.55 -5.72 12.58
CA ASN A 180 -3.95 -4.61 13.30
C ASN A 180 -4.99 -3.55 13.73
N GLU A 181 -5.48 -3.67 14.96
CA GLU A 181 -6.53 -2.80 15.51
C GLU A 181 -6.19 -1.29 15.54
N ASN A 182 -4.90 -0.93 15.42
CA ASN A 182 -4.47 0.47 15.34
C ASN A 182 -4.73 1.11 13.96
N ILE A 183 -5.04 0.29 12.95
CA ILE A 183 -5.35 0.75 11.60
C ILE A 183 -6.85 0.88 11.46
N THR A 184 -7.29 2.13 11.35
CA THR A 184 -8.69 2.50 11.21
C THR A 184 -8.82 3.71 10.31
N ALA A 185 -9.93 3.80 9.58
CA ALA A 185 -10.31 4.98 8.82
C ALA A 185 -11.80 5.25 8.99
N GLU A 186 -12.17 6.52 8.89
CA GLU A 186 -13.54 6.97 9.11
C GLU A 186 -13.96 7.95 8.02
N VAL A 187 -15.23 7.87 7.62
CA VAL A 187 -15.90 8.87 6.79
C VAL A 187 -17.27 9.22 7.38
N ILE A 188 -17.63 10.50 7.32
CA ILE A 188 -18.97 10.99 7.66
C ILE A 188 -19.63 11.40 6.35
N LEU A 189 -20.79 10.83 6.08
CA LEU A 189 -21.62 11.15 4.93
C LEU A 189 -22.90 11.84 5.39
N GLU A 190 -23.20 12.99 4.79
CA GLU A 190 -24.50 13.65 4.90
C GLU A 190 -25.49 12.94 3.96
N VAL A 191 -26.56 12.39 4.52
CA VAL A 191 -27.59 11.61 3.82
C VAL A 191 -28.88 12.41 3.77
N ILE A 192 -29.47 12.49 2.57
CA ILE A 192 -30.72 13.22 2.34
C ILE A 192 -31.85 12.29 1.90
N ASN A 193 -33.07 12.56 2.37
CA ASN A 193 -34.25 11.85 1.87
C ASN A 193 -34.60 12.35 0.47
N ILE A 194 -34.67 11.43 -0.49
CA ILE A 194 -35.04 11.72 -1.87
C ILE A 194 -36.53 11.39 -2.09
N GLU A 195 -37.42 12.02 -1.32
CA GLU A 195 -38.82 12.15 -1.71
C GLU A 195 -38.98 13.46 -2.52
N ASN A 196 -38.97 13.33 -3.86
CA ASN A 196 -39.13 14.41 -4.86
C ASN A 196 -37.91 15.28 -5.18
N VAL A 197 -36.81 14.68 -5.65
CA VAL A 197 -35.91 15.40 -6.56
C VAL A 197 -36.23 14.94 -7.97
N ASP A 198 -36.88 15.83 -8.73
CA ASP A 198 -37.11 15.70 -10.17
C ASP A 198 -35.81 15.26 -10.85
N GLN A 199 -35.89 14.38 -11.86
CA GLN A 199 -34.74 13.85 -12.60
C GLN A 199 -34.10 14.96 -13.46
N GLY A 200 -33.55 15.99 -12.82
CA GLY A 200 -32.72 17.04 -13.40
C GLY A 200 -31.29 16.57 -13.35
N SER A 201 -30.71 16.33 -14.52
CA SER A 201 -29.35 15.87 -14.75
C SER A 201 -28.30 16.69 -13.97
N ASN A 202 -27.92 16.23 -12.78
CA ASN A 202 -26.67 16.62 -12.15
C ASN A 202 -25.68 15.47 -12.31
N TRP A 203 -24.78 15.65 -13.28
CA TRP A 203 -23.59 14.86 -13.52
C TRP A 203 -22.64 14.96 -12.32
N ILE A 204 -23.00 14.33 -11.19
CA ILE A 204 -22.07 14.15 -10.10
C ILE A 204 -21.04 13.14 -10.60
N VAL A 205 -19.82 13.62 -10.86
CA VAL A 205 -18.68 12.77 -11.17
C VAL A 205 -18.47 11.84 -9.97
N SER A 206 -18.81 10.56 -10.12
CA SER A 206 -18.60 9.57 -9.07
C SER A 206 -17.11 9.51 -8.74
N ILE A 207 -16.78 9.69 -7.45
CA ILE A 207 -15.39 9.60 -6.98
C ILE A 207 -14.84 8.19 -7.22
N PHE A 208 -15.72 7.18 -7.29
CA PHE A 208 -15.36 5.79 -7.59
C PHE A 208 -14.85 5.58 -9.02
N LEU A 209 -15.18 6.48 -9.97
CA LEU A 209 -14.61 6.47 -11.32
C LEU A 209 -13.31 7.28 -11.42
N ALA A 210 -13.10 8.25 -10.51
CA ALA A 210 -11.92 9.11 -10.50
C ALA A 210 -10.72 8.51 -9.75
N THR A 211 -10.93 7.51 -8.89
CA THR A 211 -9.86 6.85 -8.08
C THR A 211 -8.83 6.05 -8.89
N ILE A 212 -8.96 5.97 -10.22
CA ILE A 212 -7.87 5.47 -11.09
C ILE A 212 -6.74 6.51 -11.25
N GLY A 213 -6.91 7.76 -10.79
CA GLY A 213 -5.85 8.76 -10.80
C GLY A 213 -5.94 9.75 -9.65
N MET A 214 -5.00 9.63 -8.69
CA MET A 214 -4.58 10.61 -7.67
C MET A 214 -5.60 11.66 -7.17
N ILE A 215 -5.86 11.70 -5.85
CA ILE A 215 -5.68 12.89 -4.97
C ILE A 215 -5.95 12.49 -3.51
N GLY A 216 -5.06 12.97 -2.63
CA GLY A 216 -4.92 12.57 -1.23
C GLY A 216 -6.16 12.77 -0.35
N ILE A 217 -6.37 11.77 0.50
CA ILE A 217 -7.27 11.79 1.65
C ILE A 217 -6.38 11.91 2.89
N VAL A 218 -6.76 12.80 3.81
CA VAL A 218 -6.01 13.17 5.03
C VAL A 218 -5.76 11.94 5.89
N TYR A 219 -4.49 11.59 6.09
CA TYR A 219 -4.07 10.55 7.04
C TYR A 219 -3.90 11.14 8.44
N PHE A 220 -4.53 10.52 9.44
CA PHE A 220 -4.03 10.51 10.80
C PHE A 220 -3.56 9.09 11.12
N ILE A 221 -2.31 8.76 10.78
CA ILE A 221 -1.65 7.56 11.29
C ILE A 221 -1.25 7.86 12.74
N TYR A 222 -2.06 7.41 13.70
CA TYR A 222 -1.70 7.46 15.12
C TYR A 222 -0.92 6.20 15.51
N GLN A 223 0.39 6.16 15.20
CA GLN A 223 1.27 5.15 15.80
C GLN A 223 1.64 5.59 17.22
N ARG A 224 0.94 5.05 18.22
CA ARG A 224 1.33 5.19 19.62
C ARG A 224 2.61 4.39 19.85
N ARG A 225 3.76 5.07 20.02
CA ARG A 225 4.97 4.46 20.61
C ARG A 225 4.61 3.89 21.99
N ILE A 226 4.69 2.58 22.15
CA ILE A 226 4.80 1.96 23.47
C ILE A 226 6.27 2.12 23.87
N GLN A 227 6.51 2.94 24.90
CA GLN A 227 7.79 3.01 25.63
C GLN A 227 7.84 1.88 26.65
#